data_AF-A0A1V6I1Y0-F1
#
_entry.id   AF-A0A1V6I1Y0-F1
#
_cell.length_a   1.000
_cell.length_b   1.000
_cell.length_c   1.000
_cell.angle_alpha   90.00
_cell.angle_beta   90.00
_cell.angle_gamma   90.00
#
_symmetry.space_group_name_H-M   'P 1'
#
loop_
_entity.id
_entity.type
_entity.pdbx_description
1 polymer ?
#
loop_
_entity_poly.entity_id
_entity_poly.type
_entity_poly.pdbx_seq_one_letter_code
_entity_poly.pdbx_strand_id
1 'polypeptide(L)'
;MIGVLLKMTIFGRELVVLINNPCPSGYRLPTKAELEAERVSWGTNSPAGAMASPLKLPLPGFRNNATFNAGTITSAGAVGTYWSSTVNSINADRLYIYNAGAYTNSPTYRLQGSSVRCIKD
;
A
#
# COMPACT_ATOMS: atom_id res chain seq x y z
N MET A 1 23.66 -25.00 10.62
CA MET A 1 22.38 -25.27 11.29
C MET A 1 21.66 -23.95 11.46
N ILE A 2 20.41 -23.73 11.11
CA ILE A 2 19.41 -24.45 10.35
C ILE A 2 18.42 -23.34 9.96
N GLY A 3 17.95 -23.36 8.74
CA GLY A 3 16.99 -22.40 8.23
C GLY A 3 16.47 -22.95 6.92
N VAL A 4 15.99 -24.19 6.98
CA VAL A 4 15.36 -24.89 5.86
C VAL A 4 14.22 -24.00 5.41
N LEU A 5 14.43 -23.32 4.28
CA LEU A 5 13.36 -22.71 3.51
C LEU A 5 12.50 -23.87 3.04
N LEU A 6 11.49 -24.21 3.82
CA LEU A 6 10.49 -25.20 3.45
C LEU A 6 9.68 -24.60 2.29
N LYS A 7 10.19 -24.80 1.06
CA LYS A 7 9.44 -24.55 -0.17
C LYS A 7 8.28 -25.54 -0.20
N MET A 8 7.18 -25.21 0.46
CA MET A 8 5.93 -25.94 0.30
C MET A 8 5.20 -25.32 -0.88
N THR A 9 5.49 -25.83 -2.07
CA THR A 9 4.81 -25.47 -3.31
C THR A 9 3.38 -26.00 -3.25
N ILE A 10 2.42 -25.15 -2.89
CA ILE A 10 0.99 -25.45 -3.00
C ILE A 10 0.37 -24.37 -3.91
N PHE A 11 -0.03 -24.77 -5.12
CA PHE A 11 -0.85 -24.02 -6.09
C PHE A 11 -0.37 -22.62 -6.54
N GLY A 12 0.87 -22.50 -7.05
CA GLY A 12 1.21 -21.46 -8.05
C GLY A 12 1.08 -19.98 -7.64
N ARG A 13 0.71 -19.68 -6.40
CA ARG A 13 0.77 -18.35 -5.80
C ARG A 13 1.73 -18.47 -4.62
N GLU A 14 2.86 -17.78 -4.72
CA GLU A 14 3.84 -17.70 -3.65
C GLU A 14 3.13 -17.09 -2.44
N LEU A 15 2.69 -17.94 -1.51
CA LEU A 15 2.07 -17.49 -0.26
C LEU A 15 3.21 -17.00 0.63
N VAL A 16 3.70 -15.80 0.33
CA VAL A 16 4.59 -15.07 1.24
C VAL A 16 3.73 -14.74 2.45
N VAL A 17 3.76 -15.61 3.46
CA VAL A 17 3.26 -15.26 4.79
C VAL A 17 4.18 -14.16 5.28
N LEU A 18 3.77 -12.91 5.05
CA LEU A 18 4.52 -11.76 5.50
C LEU A 18 4.58 -11.87 7.03
N ILE A 19 5.78 -12.02 7.59
CA ILE A 19 5.96 -12.19 9.04
C ILE A 19 5.36 -11.04 9.86
N ASN A 20 5.15 -9.89 9.19
CA ASN A 20 4.52 -8.69 9.70
C ASN A 20 3.24 -8.34 8.92
N ASN A 21 2.40 -9.32 8.58
CA ASN A 21 1.13 -9.06 7.91
C ASN A 21 0.17 -8.33 8.88
N PRO A 22 -0.19 -7.05 8.64
CA PRO A 22 -1.12 -6.32 9.49
C PRO A 22 -2.58 -6.74 9.28
N CYS A 23 -2.86 -7.57 8.26
CA CYS A 23 -4.22 -7.97 7.90
C CYS A 23 -4.70 -9.19 8.69
N PRO A 24 -5.99 -9.25 9.07
CA PRO A 24 -6.59 -10.43 9.69
C PRO A 24 -6.48 -11.68 8.80
N SER A 25 -6.68 -12.86 9.39
CA SER A 25 -6.73 -14.13 8.65
C SER A 25 -7.78 -14.09 7.52
N GLY A 26 -7.40 -14.57 6.34
CA GLY A 26 -8.24 -14.51 5.13
C GLY A 26 -8.18 -13.16 4.39
N TYR A 27 -7.33 -12.24 4.85
CA TYR A 27 -7.08 -10.96 4.19
C TYR A 27 -5.58 -10.74 3.98
N ARG A 28 -5.26 -9.94 2.96
CA ARG A 28 -3.90 -9.52 2.64
C ARG A 28 -3.85 -8.06 2.18
N LEU A 29 -2.64 -7.53 2.09
CA LEU A 29 -2.40 -6.29 1.38
C LEU A 29 -2.72 -6.46 -0.13
N PRO A 30 -3.31 -5.44 -0.77
CA PRO A 30 -3.49 -5.43 -2.20
C PRO A 30 -2.13 -5.37 -2.90
N THR A 31 -2.05 -5.99 -4.07
CA THR A 31 -0.93 -5.82 -4.99
C THR A 31 -1.01 -4.46 -5.66
N LYS A 32 0.10 -4.01 -6.27
CA LYS A 32 0.09 -2.81 -7.12
C LYS A 32 -0.97 -2.87 -8.21
N ALA A 33 -1.13 -4.03 -8.86
CA ALA A 33 -2.08 -4.22 -9.94
C ALA A 33 -3.54 -4.07 -9.48
N GLU A 34 -3.86 -4.56 -8.27
CA GLU A 34 -5.21 -4.40 -7.70
C GLU A 34 -5.50 -2.96 -7.28
N LEU A 35 -4.51 -2.27 -6.70
CA LEU A 35 -4.64 -0.83 -6.45
C LEU A 35 -4.77 -0.02 -7.74
N GLU A 36 -4.13 -0.47 -8.82
CA GLU A 36 -4.22 0.19 -10.13
C GLU A 36 -5.59 -0.02 -10.74
N ALA A 37 -6.14 -1.24 -10.67
CA ALA A 37 -7.51 -1.52 -11.09
C ALA A 37 -8.53 -0.69 -10.31
N GLU A 38 -8.36 -0.58 -8.99
CA GLU A 38 -9.17 0.32 -8.16
C GLU A 38 -9.05 1.76 -8.64
N ARG A 39 -7.83 2.29 -8.81
CA ARG A 39 -7.57 3.66 -9.25
C ARG A 39 -8.22 3.99 -10.61
N VAL A 40 -8.13 3.07 -11.57
CA VAL A 40 -8.71 3.23 -12.92
C VAL A 40 -10.24 3.25 -12.88
N SER A 41 -10.86 2.70 -11.84
CA SER A 41 -12.33 2.72 -11.69
C SER A 41 -12.89 4.09 -11.31
N TRP A 42 -12.05 5.05 -10.91
CA TRP A 42 -12.50 6.34 -10.43
C TRP A 42 -12.91 7.26 -11.58
N GLY A 43 -13.93 8.09 -11.36
CA GLY A 43 -14.35 9.08 -12.36
C GLY A 43 -13.26 10.11 -12.69
N THR A 44 -12.38 10.42 -11.73
CA THR A 44 -11.17 11.23 -11.97
C THR A 44 -10.01 10.71 -11.15
N ASN A 45 -8.78 10.83 -11.67
CA ASN A 45 -7.56 10.47 -10.97
C ASN A 45 -7.12 11.58 -10.01
N SER A 46 -8.00 12.00 -9.12
CA SER A 46 -7.82 13.13 -8.22
C SER A 46 -8.16 12.74 -6.78
N PRO A 47 -7.82 13.58 -5.79
CA PRO A 47 -8.25 13.35 -4.41
C PRO A 47 -9.78 13.28 -4.27
N ALA A 48 -10.53 14.05 -5.06
CA ALA A 48 -11.99 13.99 -5.09
C ALA A 48 -12.49 12.66 -5.67
N GLY A 49 -11.85 12.17 -6.74
CA GLY A 49 -12.16 10.85 -7.32
C GLY A 49 -11.87 9.70 -6.38
N ALA A 50 -10.76 9.76 -5.63
CA ALA A 50 -10.44 8.78 -4.59
C ALA A 50 -11.50 8.73 -3.48
N MET A 51 -11.95 9.89 -3.01
CA MET A 51 -13.00 10.01 -1.98
C MET A 51 -14.37 9.54 -2.49
N ALA A 52 -14.65 9.72 -3.78
CA ALA A 52 -15.88 9.27 -4.44
C ALA A 52 -15.81 7.83 -4.96
N SER A 53 -14.66 7.16 -4.86
CA SER A 53 -14.47 5.77 -5.29
C SER A 53 -15.37 4.79 -4.53
N PRO A 54 -15.58 3.57 -5.05
CA PRO A 54 -16.28 2.51 -4.32
C PRO A 54 -15.69 2.25 -2.93
N LEU A 55 -14.37 2.33 -2.79
CA LEU A 55 -13.67 2.13 -1.52
C LEU A 55 -13.62 3.38 -0.62
N LYS A 56 -14.03 4.54 -1.14
CA LYS A 56 -14.05 5.86 -0.47
C LYS A 56 -12.73 6.15 0.24
N LEU A 57 -11.64 6.15 -0.52
CA LEU A 57 -10.29 6.25 0.03
C LEU A 57 -10.02 7.67 0.60
N PRO A 58 -9.84 7.82 1.92
CA PRO A 58 -9.48 9.10 2.53
C PRO A 58 -8.07 9.59 2.16
N LEU A 59 -7.72 10.79 2.61
CA LEU A 59 -6.40 11.40 2.44
C LEU A 59 -5.69 11.55 3.81
N PRO A 60 -5.29 10.44 4.45
CA PRO A 60 -4.74 10.48 5.81
C PRO A 60 -3.31 11.06 5.90
N GLY A 61 -2.68 11.37 4.77
CA GLY A 61 -1.26 11.71 4.70
C GLY A 61 -0.38 10.48 4.86
N PHE A 62 0.79 10.69 5.45
CA PHE A 62 1.74 9.63 5.80
C PHE A 62 2.58 10.04 7.00
N ARG A 63 3.04 9.06 7.77
CA ARG A 63 4.02 9.28 8.84
C ARG A 63 5.41 9.35 8.24
N ASN A 64 6.12 10.46 8.51
CA ASN A 64 7.45 10.70 7.97
C ASN A 64 8.48 9.70 8.53
N ASN A 65 9.38 9.28 7.66
CA ASN A 65 10.45 8.33 7.92
C ASN A 65 11.81 9.01 8.16
N ALA A 66 11.90 10.33 7.99
CA ALA A 66 13.13 11.11 8.10
C ALA A 66 13.47 11.49 9.54
N THR A 67 14.75 11.37 9.89
CA THR A 67 15.33 11.51 11.23
C THR A 67 14.95 12.81 11.96
N PHE A 68 14.76 13.91 11.24
CA PHE A 68 14.46 15.22 11.84
C PHE A 68 12.97 15.47 12.12
N ASN A 69 12.06 14.61 11.63
CA ASN A 69 10.61 14.70 11.84
C ASN A 69 9.98 13.30 12.01
N ALA A 70 10.75 12.36 12.56
CA ALA A 70 10.34 10.96 12.66
C ALA A 70 9.05 10.86 13.48
N GLY A 71 8.01 10.28 12.89
CA GLY A 71 6.76 10.01 13.59
C GLY A 71 5.65 11.06 13.41
N THR A 72 5.92 12.22 12.81
CA THR A 72 4.86 13.21 12.54
C THR A 72 4.03 12.83 11.30
N ILE A 73 2.73 13.13 11.37
CA ILE A 73 1.82 12.99 10.22
C ILE A 73 2.03 14.19 9.31
N THR A 74 2.34 13.93 8.05
CA THR A 74 2.55 14.94 7.00
C THR A 74 1.41 14.87 5.98
N SER A 75 0.96 16.04 5.50
CA SER A 75 -0.02 16.18 4.41
C SER A 75 -1.39 15.52 4.64
N ALA A 76 -1.82 15.40 5.90
CA ALA A 76 -3.19 14.98 6.22
C ALA A 76 -4.20 15.93 5.56
N GLY A 77 -5.26 15.36 4.97
CA GLY A 77 -6.26 16.09 4.19
C GLY A 77 -5.85 16.45 2.76
N ALA A 78 -4.57 16.33 2.40
CA ALA A 78 -4.05 16.68 1.08
C ALA A 78 -3.52 15.49 0.28
N VAL A 79 -3.04 14.45 0.96
CA VAL A 79 -2.38 13.30 0.34
C VAL A 79 -2.96 11.98 0.86
N GLY A 80 -3.18 11.03 -0.04
CA GLY A 80 -3.50 9.64 0.28
C GLY A 80 -2.32 8.73 -0.02
N THR A 81 -1.93 7.87 0.92
CA THR A 81 -0.84 6.90 0.72
C THR A 81 -1.29 5.53 1.19
N TYR A 82 -1.32 4.55 0.28
CA TYR A 82 -1.80 3.20 0.56
C TYR A 82 -0.79 2.15 0.11
N TRP A 83 -0.31 1.34 1.04
CA TRP A 83 0.69 0.32 0.75
C TRP A 83 0.18 -0.77 -0.18
N SER A 84 1.07 -1.20 -1.09
CA SER A 84 0.91 -2.46 -1.82
C SER A 84 1.83 -3.55 -1.25
N SER A 85 1.53 -4.81 -1.54
CA SER A 85 2.41 -5.95 -1.27
C SER A 85 3.57 -6.08 -2.28
N THR A 86 3.64 -5.20 -3.30
CA THR A 86 4.67 -5.23 -4.34
C THR A 86 5.96 -4.55 -3.83
N VAL A 87 6.92 -5.38 -3.41
CA VAL A 87 8.19 -4.94 -2.81
C VAL A 87 9.31 -4.87 -3.84
N ASN A 88 10.18 -3.86 -3.73
CA ASN A 88 11.43 -3.75 -4.47
C ASN A 88 12.58 -3.38 -3.52
N SER A 89 13.29 -4.40 -3.02
CA SER A 89 14.41 -4.25 -2.08
C SER A 89 14.02 -3.43 -0.84
N ILE A 90 14.64 -2.28 -0.59
CA ILE A 90 14.35 -1.39 0.54
C ILE A 90 13.06 -0.57 0.37
N ASN A 91 12.46 -0.61 -0.82
CA ASN A 91 11.25 0.11 -1.18
C ASN A 91 10.04 -0.82 -1.36
N ALA A 92 8.84 -0.26 -1.34
CA ALA A 92 7.62 -0.91 -1.83
C ALA A 92 6.79 0.08 -2.63
N ASP A 93 6.01 -0.40 -3.58
CA ASP A 93 5.05 0.41 -4.32
C ASP A 93 3.85 0.76 -3.40
N ARG A 94 3.27 1.94 -3.64
CA ARG A 94 2.04 2.41 -2.99
C ARG A 94 1.15 3.09 -4.00
N LEU A 95 -0.15 3.10 -3.72
CA LEU A 95 -1.06 4.07 -4.32
C LEU A 95 -0.83 5.43 -3.64
N TYR A 96 -0.40 6.40 -4.43
CA TYR A 96 -0.16 7.77 -4.02
C TYR A 96 -1.16 8.70 -4.68
N ILE A 97 -1.89 9.47 -3.89
CA ILE A 97 -2.95 10.39 -4.31
C ILE A 97 -2.60 11.79 -3.81
N TYR A 98 -2.61 12.78 -4.68
CA TYR A 98 -2.32 14.18 -4.35
C TYR A 98 -2.97 15.10 -5.39
N ASN A 99 -2.76 16.42 -5.27
CA ASN A 99 -3.49 17.41 -6.09
C ASN A 99 -3.29 17.27 -7.60
N ALA A 100 -2.13 16.78 -8.08
CA ALA A 100 -1.88 16.65 -9.51
C ALA A 100 -2.20 15.26 -10.09
N GLY A 101 -2.60 14.29 -9.25
CA GLY A 101 -2.93 12.97 -9.75
C GLY A 101 -3.02 11.87 -8.71
N ALA A 102 -3.27 10.66 -9.20
CA ALA A 102 -3.12 9.42 -8.46
C ALA A 102 -2.32 8.42 -9.29
N TYR A 103 -1.37 7.72 -8.66
CA TYR A 103 -0.49 6.75 -9.33
C TYR A 103 -0.13 5.58 -8.41
N THR A 104 0.14 4.41 -8.97
CA THR A 104 0.55 3.20 -8.24
C THR A 104 2.02 2.83 -8.42
N ASN A 105 2.71 3.41 -9.41
CA ASN A 105 4.16 3.33 -9.60
C ASN A 105 4.89 4.38 -8.76
N SER A 106 4.64 4.37 -7.45
CA SER A 106 5.23 5.33 -6.51
C SER A 106 6.04 4.59 -5.44
N PRO A 107 7.19 3.98 -5.79
CA PRO A 107 7.99 3.26 -4.81
C PRO A 107 8.53 4.23 -3.76
N THR A 108 8.47 3.84 -2.49
CA THR A 108 9.07 4.60 -1.39
C THR A 108 9.61 3.65 -0.31
N TYR A 109 10.41 4.21 0.59
CA TYR A 109 11.04 3.45 1.67
C TYR A 109 9.99 2.74 2.52
N ARG A 110 10.19 1.44 2.78
CA ARG A 110 9.26 0.62 3.59
C ARG A 110 9.10 1.10 5.05
N LEU A 111 9.99 1.98 5.52
CA LEU A 111 9.90 2.61 6.83
C LEU A 111 8.91 3.80 6.89
N GLN A 112 8.37 4.26 5.76
CA GLN A 112 7.30 5.26 5.74
C GLN A 112 6.01 4.69 6.33
N GLY A 113 5.33 5.47 7.17
CA GLY A 113 4.01 5.06 7.66
C GLY A 113 2.91 5.46 6.69
N SER A 114 2.72 4.69 5.63
CA SER A 114 1.52 4.79 4.79
C SER A 114 0.37 3.95 5.33
N SER A 115 -0.84 4.27 4.88
CA SER A 115 -2.03 3.53 5.29
C SER A 115 -2.03 2.13 4.72
N VAL A 116 -2.60 1.21 5.48
CA VAL A 116 -2.81 -0.17 5.08
C VAL A 116 -4.30 -0.36 4.85
N ARG A 117 -4.64 -0.99 3.73
CA ARG A 117 -5.99 -1.52 3.50
C ARG A 117 -5.84 -2.99 3.17
N CYS A 118 -6.68 -3.81 3.79
CA CYS A 118 -6.69 -5.24 3.60
C CYS A 118 -7.82 -5.62 2.65
N ILE A 119 -7.53 -6.50 1.70
CA ILE A 119 -8.51 -7.09 0.79
C ILE A 119 -8.65 -8.57 1.08
N LYS A 120 -9.85 -9.11 0.86
CA LYS A 120 -10.10 -10.54 1.02
C LYS A 120 -9.45 -11.29 -0.13
N ASP A 121 -8.81 -12.42 0.19
CA ASP A 121 -8.38 -13.38 -0.83
C ASP A 121 -9.55 -14.15 -1.45
#